data_AF-A0A7Z9PWQ9-F1
#
_entry.id   AF-A0A7Z9PWQ9-F1
#
_cell.length_a   1.000
_cell.length_b   1.000
_cell.length_c   1.000
_cell.angle_alpha   90.00
_cell.angle_beta   90.00
_cell.angle_gamma   90.00
#
_symmetry.space_group_name_H-M   'P 1'
#
loop_
_entity.id
_entity.type
_entity.pdbx_description
1 polymer ?
#
loop_
_entity_poly.entity_id
_entity_poly.type
_entity_poly.pdbx_seq_one_letter_code
_entity_poly.pdbx_strand_id
1 'polypeptide(L)'
;MYKGSHSFKAPVIVALTVCYLTLLGYHHFTRPVQDQDVLVSGDFAREIPKELTRSKPVRQILEKTRAPLPGPESKFTFHPGSRPQLAQKHLGPKARYEYYQELATELGYQLDGLTVLGFRGISPDGKRHPSGNNSSPYDDTFVILNPSTGTVTTLLGSTHAGQPTSTLSPGGVAQIKPGSYRAVPAGEYAQMDCWLVTRPSGEEQVPCWRDANGNGFVDSQEKRSGLTATEILFHNGRYPDYGSSIGCQVLPPELMERFIREVGSENSFDFILIDANRRFS
;
A
#
# COMPACT_ATOMS: atom_id res chain seq x y z
N MET A 1 -66.07 -46.51 -3.86
CA MET A 1 -64.70 -46.60 -3.32
C MET A 1 -63.89 -45.43 -3.85
N TYR A 2 -63.83 -44.33 -3.10
CA TYR A 2 -62.95 -43.20 -3.42
C TYR A 2 -61.61 -43.43 -2.72
N LYS A 3 -60.54 -43.69 -3.48
CA LYS A 3 -59.16 -43.64 -2.98
C LYS A 3 -58.60 -42.26 -3.32
N GLY A 4 -58.66 -41.36 -2.35
CA GLY A 4 -57.84 -40.16 -2.32
C GLY A 4 -56.57 -40.41 -1.51
N SER A 5 -55.43 -39.96 -2.03
CA SER A 5 -54.38 -39.31 -1.23
C SER A 5 -53.33 -38.71 -2.18
N HIS A 6 -53.64 -37.57 -2.80
CA HIS A 6 -52.56 -36.73 -3.32
C HIS A 6 -51.80 -36.17 -2.12
N SER A 7 -50.56 -36.65 -1.97
CA SER A 7 -49.64 -36.28 -0.90
C SER A 7 -49.32 -34.79 -0.97
N PHE A 8 -50.03 -34.01 -0.16
CA PHE A 8 -49.80 -32.56 0.04
C PHE A 8 -48.43 -32.24 0.69
N LYS A 9 -47.60 -33.25 0.99
CA LYS A 9 -46.33 -33.07 1.71
C LYS A 9 -45.20 -32.58 0.80
N ALA A 10 -45.19 -32.96 -0.48
CA ALA A 10 -44.09 -32.62 -1.39
C ALA A 10 -43.96 -31.10 -1.70
N PRO A 11 -45.03 -30.37 -2.07
CA PRO A 11 -44.90 -28.94 -2.40
C PRO A 11 -44.59 -28.07 -1.17
N VAL A 12 -45.05 -28.48 0.02
CA VAL A 12 -44.78 -27.77 1.29
C VAL A 12 -43.32 -27.94 1.71
N ILE A 13 -42.73 -29.12 1.51
CA ILE A 13 -41.32 -29.36 1.81
C ILE A 13 -40.42 -28.53 0.87
N VAL A 14 -40.76 -28.45 -0.42
CA VAL A 14 -40.00 -27.63 -1.38
C VAL A 14 -40.08 -26.14 -1.03
N ALA A 15 -41.26 -25.62 -0.69
CA ALA A 15 -41.42 -24.22 -0.28
C ALA A 15 -40.65 -23.89 1.01
N LEU A 16 -40.67 -24.79 2.01
CA LEU A 16 -39.89 -24.62 3.24
C LEU A 16 -38.38 -24.71 3.01
N THR A 17 -37.94 -25.53 2.06
CA THR A 17 -36.52 -25.67 1.72
C THR A 17 -36.00 -24.42 1.01
N VAL A 18 -36.78 -23.87 0.08
CA VAL A 18 -36.43 -22.60 -0.59
C VAL A 18 -36.41 -21.45 0.41
N CYS A 19 -37.40 -21.34 1.31
CA CYS A 19 -37.40 -20.34 2.38
C CYS A 19 -36.19 -20.48 3.33
N TYR A 20 -35.84 -21.71 3.72
CA TYR A 20 -34.69 -21.98 4.58
C TYR A 20 -33.36 -21.63 3.91
N LEU A 21 -33.21 -21.90 2.61
CA LEU A 21 -32.03 -21.53 1.83
C LEU A 21 -31.92 -20.03 1.60
N THR A 22 -33.04 -19.32 1.39
CA THR A 22 -33.03 -17.84 1.33
C THR A 22 -32.72 -17.22 2.69
N LEU A 23 -33.18 -17.81 3.79
CA LEU A 23 -32.86 -17.34 5.15
C LEU A 23 -31.40 -17.63 5.54
N LEU A 24 -30.84 -18.77 5.12
CA LEU A 24 -29.40 -19.07 5.26
C LEU A 24 -28.54 -18.11 4.42
N GLY A 25 -28.96 -17.81 3.19
CA GLY A 25 -28.31 -16.81 2.34
C GLY A 25 -28.37 -15.41 2.97
N TYR A 26 -29.52 -15.02 3.51
CA TYR A 26 -29.69 -13.73 4.19
C TYR A 26 -28.87 -13.65 5.48
N HIS A 27 -28.82 -14.72 6.27
CA HIS A 27 -27.98 -14.78 7.48
C HIS A 27 -26.48 -14.81 7.18
N HIS A 28 -26.04 -15.33 6.04
CA HIS A 28 -24.65 -15.23 5.61
C HIS A 28 -24.26 -13.82 5.18
N PHE A 29 -25.20 -13.01 4.69
CA PHE A 29 -24.95 -11.63 4.27
C PHE A 29 -25.08 -10.58 5.38
N THR A 30 -25.63 -10.93 6.55
CA THR A 30 -25.88 -9.96 7.64
C THR A 30 -25.22 -10.32 8.98
N ARG A 31 -24.23 -11.23 9.01
CA ARG A 31 -23.44 -11.43 10.23
C ARG A 31 -22.48 -10.24 10.43
N PRO A 32 -22.39 -9.66 11.63
CA PRO A 32 -21.30 -8.77 11.97
C PRO A 32 -20.00 -9.59 11.94
N VAL A 33 -19.03 -9.15 11.16
CA VAL A 33 -17.72 -9.79 11.05
C VAL A 33 -17.00 -9.58 12.38
N GLN A 34 -17.07 -10.59 13.23
CA GLN A 34 -16.22 -10.79 14.39
C GLN A 34 -15.64 -12.20 14.27
N ASP A 35 -14.33 -12.28 14.44
CA ASP A 35 -13.41 -13.42 14.34
C ASP A 35 -12.84 -13.77 12.95
N GLN A 36 -11.62 -13.27 12.76
CA GLN A 36 -10.43 -13.96 12.21
C GLN A 36 -10.61 -14.82 10.95
N ASP A 37 -10.25 -14.25 9.80
CA ASP A 37 -9.82 -15.02 8.63
C ASP A 37 -8.42 -14.57 8.19
N VAL A 38 -7.41 -15.06 8.92
CA VAL A 38 -6.11 -15.33 8.30
C VAL A 38 -6.31 -16.55 7.40
N LEU A 39 -6.60 -16.33 6.12
CA LEU A 39 -6.64 -17.41 5.14
C LEU A 39 -5.81 -17.07 3.89
N VAL A 40 -4.57 -17.55 3.96
CA VAL A 40 -3.81 -18.08 2.84
C VAL A 40 -4.72 -19.07 2.09
N SER A 41 -5.33 -18.65 0.97
CA SER A 41 -5.99 -19.59 0.06
C SER A 41 -5.44 -19.43 -1.36
N GLY A 42 -5.31 -20.56 -2.06
CA GLY A 42 -4.75 -20.68 -3.41
C GLY A 42 -5.52 -19.92 -4.51
N ASP A 43 -6.57 -19.18 -4.16
CA ASP A 43 -7.40 -18.43 -5.11
C ASP A 43 -6.75 -17.11 -5.56
N PHE A 44 -5.76 -16.59 -4.82
CA PHE A 44 -4.92 -15.47 -5.27
C PHE A 44 -3.97 -15.82 -6.44
N ALA A 45 -3.86 -17.09 -6.83
CA ALA A 45 -2.89 -17.57 -7.81
C ALA A 45 -3.30 -17.34 -9.28
N ARG A 46 -4.52 -16.85 -9.54
CA ARG A 46 -5.07 -16.73 -10.90
C ARG A 46 -5.38 -15.28 -11.27
N GLU A 47 -4.38 -14.41 -11.33
CA GLU A 47 -4.47 -13.16 -12.10
C GLU A 47 -3.10 -12.48 -12.17
N ILE A 48 -2.24 -12.99 -13.04
CA ILE A 48 -1.06 -12.23 -13.52
C ILE A 48 -1.31 -11.91 -14.99
N PRO A 49 -1.55 -10.65 -15.37
CA PRO A 49 -1.49 -10.26 -16.77
C PRO A 49 -0.10 -10.61 -17.32
N LYS A 50 -0.04 -11.41 -18.38
CA LYS A 50 1.22 -11.88 -19.01
C LYS A 50 2.11 -10.74 -19.53
N GLU A 51 1.61 -9.51 -19.52
CA GLU A 51 2.31 -8.30 -19.98
C GLU A 51 3.25 -7.70 -18.91
N LEU A 52 3.04 -8.00 -17.62
CA LEU A 52 3.86 -7.52 -16.50
C LEU A 52 5.14 -8.34 -16.24
N THR A 53 5.29 -9.52 -16.85
CA THR A 53 6.45 -10.42 -16.65
C THR A 53 7.69 -10.06 -17.49
N ARG A 54 7.69 -8.90 -18.15
CA ARG A 54 8.82 -8.44 -19.00
C ARG A 54 9.79 -7.46 -18.33
N SER A 55 9.61 -7.13 -17.06
CA SER A 55 10.57 -6.29 -16.32
C SER A 55 11.83 -7.08 -15.95
N LYS A 56 13.00 -6.45 -16.12
CA LYS A 56 14.30 -7.05 -15.78
C LYS A 56 14.37 -7.36 -14.28
N PRO A 57 15.00 -8.48 -13.87
CA PRO A 57 15.09 -8.88 -12.47
C PRO A 57 15.83 -7.83 -11.61
N VAL A 58 15.31 -7.58 -10.40
CA VAL A 58 15.81 -6.64 -9.37
C VAL A 58 17.31 -6.81 -9.04
N ARG A 59 17.90 -7.99 -9.32
CA ARG A 59 19.33 -8.28 -9.08
C ARG A 59 20.33 -7.33 -9.74
N GLN A 60 19.97 -6.60 -10.80
CA GLN A 60 20.90 -5.69 -11.48
C GLN A 60 21.02 -4.29 -10.85
N ILE A 61 20.22 -3.94 -9.83
CA ILE A 61 20.25 -2.60 -9.21
C ILE A 61 21.27 -2.52 -8.05
N LEU A 62 21.86 -3.65 -7.63
CA LEU A 62 22.60 -3.75 -6.37
C LEU A 62 24.12 -3.61 -6.43
N GLU A 63 24.76 -3.32 -7.57
CA GLU A 63 26.23 -3.23 -7.58
C GLU A 63 26.85 -1.94 -8.15
N LYS A 64 27.81 -1.46 -7.35
CA LYS A 64 28.89 -0.49 -7.60
C LYS A 64 28.51 0.99 -7.70
N THR A 65 28.60 1.65 -6.54
CA THR A 65 29.21 3.00 -6.54
C THR A 65 30.10 3.20 -5.32
N ARG A 66 31.36 3.51 -5.59
CA ARG A 66 32.35 4.04 -4.64
C ARG A 66 31.80 5.36 -4.10
N ALA A 67 31.86 5.58 -2.79
CA ALA A 67 31.41 6.82 -2.17
C ALA A 67 32.09 8.04 -2.83
N PRO A 68 31.37 9.05 -3.31
CA PRO A 68 31.96 10.30 -3.75
C PRO A 68 32.53 11.05 -2.54
N LEU A 69 33.59 11.82 -2.75
CA LEU A 69 34.09 12.80 -1.79
C LEU A 69 32.97 13.78 -1.41
N PRO A 70 32.93 14.28 -0.16
CA PRO A 70 31.90 15.22 0.27
C PRO A 70 31.99 16.50 -0.57
N GLY A 71 30.98 16.71 -1.42
CA GLY A 71 30.75 17.99 -2.08
C GLY A 71 30.25 19.04 -1.08
N PRO A 72 30.27 20.33 -1.44
CA PRO A 72 29.79 21.40 -0.58
C PRO A 72 28.35 21.12 -0.12
N GLU A 73 28.04 21.44 1.14
CA GLU A 73 26.71 21.33 1.74
C GLU A 73 25.68 22.04 0.86
N SER A 74 25.02 21.30 -0.04
CA SER A 74 23.97 21.86 -0.86
C SER A 74 22.75 22.05 0.03
N LYS A 75 22.61 23.25 0.60
CA LYS A 75 21.35 23.66 1.22
C LYS A 75 20.25 23.47 0.20
N PHE A 76 19.30 22.60 0.52
CA PHE A 76 18.12 22.45 -0.31
C PHE A 76 17.36 23.77 -0.25
N THR A 77 17.01 24.28 -1.42
CA THR A 77 16.08 25.40 -1.54
C THR A 77 14.87 24.84 -2.24
N PHE A 78 13.84 24.49 -1.47
CA PHE A 78 12.53 24.20 -2.05
C PHE A 78 12.04 25.49 -2.73
N HIS A 79 11.76 25.39 -4.03
CA HIS A 79 11.18 26.52 -4.76
C HIS A 79 9.67 26.31 -4.87
N PRO A 80 8.85 27.34 -4.59
CA PRO A 80 7.43 27.30 -4.90
C PRO A 80 7.20 26.83 -6.34
N GLY A 81 6.25 25.93 -6.54
CA GLY A 81 5.96 25.28 -7.81
C GLY A 81 6.87 24.10 -8.15
N SER A 82 7.88 23.77 -7.35
CA SER A 82 8.72 22.59 -7.56
C SER A 82 8.03 21.29 -7.12
N ARG A 83 8.52 20.16 -7.64
CA ARG A 83 8.09 18.81 -7.26
C ARG A 83 9.04 18.28 -6.18
N PRO A 84 8.56 17.48 -5.22
CA PRO A 84 9.39 16.78 -4.24
C PRO A 84 10.45 15.95 -4.94
N GLN A 85 11.66 15.95 -4.41
CA GLN A 85 12.77 15.14 -4.91
C GLN A 85 13.32 14.26 -3.80
N LEU A 86 14.06 13.23 -4.21
CA LEU A 86 14.84 12.44 -3.27
C LEU A 86 16.16 13.17 -2.99
N ALA A 87 16.67 13.04 -1.76
CA ALA A 87 17.97 13.56 -1.40
C ALA A 87 19.06 12.99 -2.33
N GLN A 88 20.02 13.83 -2.73
CA GLN A 88 21.07 13.41 -3.65
C GLN A 88 21.96 12.33 -3.01
N LYS A 89 22.26 11.26 -3.77
CA LYS A 89 22.96 10.06 -3.26
C LYS A 89 24.38 10.33 -2.73
N HIS A 90 25.01 11.43 -3.12
CA HIS A 90 26.35 11.79 -2.65
C HIS A 90 26.35 12.52 -1.30
N LEU A 91 25.18 12.95 -0.80
CA LEU A 91 25.06 13.57 0.52
C LEU A 91 25.30 12.53 1.61
N GLY A 92 26.00 12.94 2.67
CA GLY A 92 26.17 12.12 3.87
C GLY A 92 24.83 11.89 4.59
N PRO A 93 24.73 10.87 5.49
CA PRO A 93 23.48 10.53 6.17
C PRO A 93 22.80 11.70 6.87
N LYS A 94 23.57 12.53 7.60
CA LYS A 94 23.06 13.72 8.30
C LYS A 94 22.43 14.74 7.35
N ALA A 95 23.14 15.09 6.27
CA ALA A 95 22.63 16.04 5.27
C ALA A 95 21.39 15.49 4.54
N ARG A 96 21.31 14.17 4.32
CA ARG A 96 20.10 13.52 3.79
C ARG A 96 18.95 13.60 4.79
N TYR A 97 19.21 13.43 6.08
CA TYR A 97 18.20 13.54 7.13
C TYR A 97 17.65 14.97 7.19
N GLU A 98 18.53 15.96 7.28
CA GLU A 98 18.20 17.40 7.27
C GLU A 98 17.39 17.76 6.02
N TYR A 99 17.79 17.27 4.84
CA TYR A 99 17.03 17.44 3.59
C TYR A 99 15.59 16.96 3.72
N TYR A 100 15.37 15.75 4.23
CA TYR A 100 14.02 15.19 4.34
C TYR A 100 13.20 15.85 5.44
N GLN A 101 13.85 16.33 6.50
CA GLN A 101 13.22 17.12 7.54
C GLN A 101 12.74 18.49 7.01
N GLU A 102 13.59 19.19 6.25
CA GLU A 102 13.21 20.43 5.56
C GLU A 102 12.06 20.19 4.58
N LEU A 103 12.17 19.16 3.74
CA LEU A 103 11.10 18.80 2.81
C LEU A 103 9.77 18.51 3.52
N ALA A 104 9.78 17.72 4.59
CA ALA A 104 8.57 17.43 5.37
C ALA A 104 7.96 18.71 5.95
N THR A 105 8.80 19.59 6.50
CA THR A 105 8.39 20.88 7.08
C THR A 105 7.75 21.79 6.03
N GLU A 106 8.36 21.93 4.85
CA GLU A 106 7.83 22.70 3.72
C GLU A 106 6.49 22.15 3.21
N LEU A 107 6.27 20.85 3.35
CA LEU A 107 5.02 20.18 3.02
C LEU A 107 3.96 20.28 4.14
N GLY A 108 4.27 20.98 5.25
CA GLY A 108 3.38 21.17 6.39
C GLY A 108 3.33 19.98 7.35
N TYR A 109 4.33 19.10 7.31
CA TYR A 109 4.43 17.94 8.20
C TYR A 109 5.51 18.16 9.28
N GLN A 110 5.26 17.60 10.46
CA GLN A 110 6.23 17.56 11.56
C GLN A 110 6.78 16.15 11.70
N LEU A 111 8.07 16.04 12.00
CA LEU A 111 8.77 14.77 12.21
C LEU A 111 9.14 14.66 13.68
N ASP A 112 8.37 13.88 14.44
CA ASP A 112 8.51 13.80 15.91
C ASP A 112 9.09 12.45 16.39
N GLY A 113 9.46 11.57 15.47
CA GLY A 113 9.92 10.22 15.79
C GLY A 113 10.43 9.43 14.60
N LEU A 114 10.38 8.10 14.70
CA LEU A 114 10.61 7.21 13.57
C LEU A 114 9.54 7.48 12.51
N THR A 115 9.98 7.92 11.33
CA THR A 115 9.08 8.28 10.24
C THR A 115 9.46 7.56 8.95
N VAL A 116 8.46 7.07 8.24
CA VAL A 116 8.59 6.58 6.87
C VAL A 116 7.94 7.59 5.93
N LEU A 117 8.71 8.11 4.99
CA LEU A 117 8.19 8.90 3.87
C LEU A 117 7.96 7.94 2.69
N GLY A 118 6.73 7.83 2.19
CA GLY A 118 6.41 7.18 0.93
C GLY A 118 6.37 8.21 -0.18
N PHE A 119 7.18 8.07 -1.22
CA PHE A 119 7.16 8.91 -2.41
C PHE A 119 6.50 8.15 -3.55
N ARG A 120 5.23 8.45 -3.80
CA ARG A 120 4.49 7.91 -4.94
C ARG A 120 4.91 8.60 -6.24
N GLY A 121 5.20 7.84 -7.29
CA GLY A 121 5.52 8.37 -8.60
C GLY A 121 7.02 8.63 -8.84
N ILE A 122 7.90 8.11 -7.97
CA ILE A 122 9.36 8.21 -8.15
C ILE A 122 10.09 7.02 -7.53
N SER A 123 10.96 6.37 -8.31
CA SER A 123 11.79 5.26 -7.87
C SER A 123 13.10 5.73 -7.22
N PRO A 124 13.83 4.88 -6.48
CA PRO A 124 15.05 5.25 -5.76
C PRO A 124 16.23 5.74 -6.63
N ASP A 125 16.16 5.53 -7.94
CA ASP A 125 17.09 6.08 -8.94
C ASP A 125 16.70 7.49 -9.42
N GLY A 126 15.54 8.01 -8.98
CA GLY A 126 14.99 9.31 -9.34
C GLY A 126 14.11 9.29 -10.59
N LYS A 127 13.89 8.13 -11.21
CA LYS A 127 13.00 8.01 -12.37
C LYS A 127 11.55 8.21 -11.93
N ARG A 128 10.84 9.09 -12.63
CA ARG A 128 9.43 9.39 -12.35
C ARG A 128 8.50 8.54 -13.21
N HIS A 129 7.34 8.24 -12.65
CA HIS A 129 6.21 7.59 -13.32
C HIS A 129 4.91 8.24 -12.85
N PRO A 130 3.78 8.09 -13.57
CA PRO A 130 2.51 8.67 -13.16
C PRO A 130 2.03 8.15 -11.80
N SER A 131 1.71 9.05 -10.85
CA SER A 131 1.20 8.68 -9.53
C SER A 131 -0.18 8.02 -9.55
N GLY A 132 -0.92 8.17 -10.65
CA GLY A 132 -2.19 7.48 -10.84
C GLY A 132 -2.03 6.00 -11.19
N ASN A 133 -0.81 5.54 -11.51
CA ASN A 133 -0.59 4.13 -11.80
C ASN A 133 -0.97 3.30 -10.58
N ASN A 134 -1.84 2.31 -10.79
CA ASN A 134 -2.40 1.46 -9.75
C ASN A 134 -2.22 -0.03 -10.07
N SER A 135 -1.43 -0.35 -11.10
CA SER A 135 -0.98 -1.70 -11.41
C SER A 135 0.41 -1.67 -12.07
N SER A 136 1.43 -1.39 -11.27
CA SER A 136 2.84 -1.48 -11.66
C SER A 136 3.64 -2.46 -10.80
N PRO A 137 4.84 -2.87 -11.27
CA PRO A 137 5.91 -3.34 -10.41
C PRO A 137 6.20 -2.35 -9.26
N TYR A 138 7.06 -2.74 -8.33
CA TYR A 138 7.60 -1.79 -7.36
C TYR A 138 8.35 -0.68 -8.11
N ASP A 139 7.82 0.54 -8.09
CA ASP A 139 8.40 1.72 -8.74
C ASP A 139 8.35 2.98 -7.88
N ASP A 140 7.85 2.87 -6.64
CA ASP A 140 7.85 3.94 -5.64
C ASP A 140 9.06 3.84 -4.70
N THR A 141 9.24 4.89 -3.90
CA THR A 141 10.33 4.97 -2.92
C THR A 141 9.79 5.09 -1.49
N PHE A 142 10.32 4.28 -0.58
CA PHE A 142 10.20 4.51 0.86
C PHE A 142 11.52 5.07 1.41
N VAL A 143 11.42 6.10 2.25
CA VAL A 143 12.55 6.67 2.99
C VAL A 143 12.26 6.56 4.48
N ILE A 144 13.08 5.79 5.18
CA ILE A 144 13.00 5.61 6.63
C ILE A 144 13.94 6.64 7.27
N LEU A 145 13.39 7.46 8.16
CA LEU A 145 14.08 8.47 8.95
C LEU A 145 14.08 8.01 10.40
N ASN A 146 15.24 7.64 10.92
CA ASN A 146 15.38 7.26 12.31
C ASN A 146 16.12 8.36 13.08
N PRO A 147 15.43 9.19 13.89
CA PRO A 147 16.07 10.27 14.64
C PRO A 147 17.03 9.77 15.72
N SER A 148 16.78 8.58 16.28
CA SER A 148 17.61 8.03 17.38
C SER A 148 19.02 7.67 16.92
N THR A 149 19.15 7.24 15.67
CA THR A 149 20.42 6.85 15.04
C THR A 149 20.93 7.90 14.05
N GLY A 150 20.10 8.88 13.67
CA GLY A 150 20.38 9.82 12.58
C GLY A 150 20.51 9.14 11.21
N THR A 151 19.94 7.94 11.03
CA THR A 151 20.05 7.17 9.78
C THR A 151 18.93 7.48 8.80
N VAL A 152 19.27 7.38 7.52
CA VAL A 152 18.35 7.52 6.39
C VAL A 152 18.49 6.34 5.46
N THR A 153 17.47 5.49 5.42
CA THR A 153 17.42 4.30 4.57
C THR A 153 16.40 4.50 3.46
N THR A 154 16.81 4.29 2.21
CA THR A 154 15.95 4.42 1.04
C THR A 154 15.73 3.06 0.41
N LEU A 155 14.48 2.67 0.22
CA LEU A 155 14.07 1.36 -0.28
C LEU A 155 13.11 1.52 -1.45
N LEU A 156 13.18 0.58 -2.39
CA LEU A 156 12.18 0.40 -3.44
C LEU A 156 10.93 -0.25 -2.82
N GLY A 157 9.76 0.18 -3.26
CA GLY A 157 8.50 -0.45 -2.92
C GLY A 157 7.37 0.01 -3.84
N SER A 158 6.14 -0.18 -3.39
CA SER A 158 4.95 0.35 -4.05
C SER A 158 4.01 0.91 -3.00
N THR A 159 3.48 2.09 -3.28
CA THR A 159 2.46 2.78 -2.49
C THR A 159 1.07 2.67 -3.13
N HIS A 160 0.95 1.91 -4.20
CA HIS A 160 -0.25 1.73 -5.00
C HIS A 160 -0.67 0.25 -5.03
N ALA A 161 -1.84 -0.04 -5.59
CA ALA A 161 -2.24 -1.43 -5.77
C ALA A 161 -1.30 -2.13 -6.77
N GLY A 162 -1.08 -3.43 -6.58
CA GLY A 162 -0.35 -4.22 -7.56
C GLY A 162 -1.19 -4.55 -8.77
N GLN A 163 -2.48 -4.79 -8.56
CA GLN A 163 -3.38 -5.37 -9.56
C GLN A 163 -4.52 -4.41 -9.88
N PRO A 164 -5.06 -4.43 -11.12
CA PRO A 164 -6.12 -3.51 -11.52
C PRO A 164 -7.47 -3.85 -10.90
N THR A 165 -7.70 -5.12 -10.55
CA THR A 165 -8.98 -5.62 -10.05
C THR A 165 -8.78 -6.68 -8.97
N SER A 166 -9.80 -6.88 -8.13
CA SER A 166 -9.84 -8.00 -7.18
C SER A 166 -11.27 -8.29 -6.77
N THR A 167 -11.64 -9.57 -6.66
CA THR A 167 -12.94 -9.99 -6.10
C THR A 167 -13.12 -9.57 -4.64
N LEU A 168 -12.01 -9.36 -3.92
CA LEU A 168 -12.00 -8.84 -2.55
C LEU A 168 -12.25 -7.31 -2.48
N SER A 169 -12.17 -6.62 -3.61
CA SER A 169 -12.48 -5.19 -3.73
C SER A 169 -13.38 -4.97 -4.94
N PRO A 170 -14.66 -5.39 -4.88
CA PRO A 170 -15.57 -5.32 -6.03
C PRO A 170 -15.85 -3.88 -6.50
N GLY A 171 -15.62 -2.89 -5.64
CA GLY A 171 -15.70 -1.46 -5.99
C GLY A 171 -14.41 -0.88 -6.57
N GLY A 172 -13.43 -1.71 -6.92
CA GLY A 172 -12.12 -1.29 -7.39
C GLY A 172 -11.05 -1.33 -6.30
N VAL A 173 -9.81 -1.64 -6.69
CA VAL A 173 -8.67 -1.64 -5.77
C VAL A 173 -8.36 -0.24 -5.28
N ALA A 174 -7.92 -0.13 -4.02
CA ALA A 174 -7.71 1.16 -3.39
C ALA A 174 -6.30 1.70 -3.67
N GLN A 175 -6.19 3.02 -3.67
CA GLN A 175 -4.94 3.76 -3.54
C GLN A 175 -5.15 4.82 -2.46
N ILE A 176 -4.49 4.70 -1.31
CA ILE A 176 -4.62 5.71 -0.24
C ILE A 176 -4.16 7.09 -0.73
N LYS A 177 -4.81 8.16 -0.28
CA LYS A 177 -4.48 9.52 -0.71
C LYS A 177 -3.12 9.95 -0.13
N PRO A 178 -2.37 10.84 -0.77
CA PRO A 178 -1.23 11.50 -0.12
C PRO A 178 -1.67 12.23 1.16
N GLY A 179 -0.88 12.14 2.22
CA GLY A 179 -1.20 12.69 3.54
C GLY A 179 -0.40 12.06 4.68
N SER A 180 -0.78 12.40 5.92
CA SER A 180 -0.21 11.85 7.16
C SER A 180 -1.02 10.70 7.70
N TYR A 181 -0.32 9.66 8.14
CA TYR A 181 -0.83 8.41 8.65
C TYR A 181 0.07 7.91 9.80
N ARG A 182 -0.39 6.86 10.47
CA ARG A 182 0.40 6.11 11.43
C ARG A 182 0.38 4.64 11.06
N ALA A 183 1.53 3.98 11.13
CA ALA A 183 1.63 2.53 10.96
C ALA A 183 1.85 1.88 12.33
N VAL A 184 0.99 0.93 12.70
CA VAL A 184 1.03 0.23 13.99
C VAL A 184 1.24 -1.27 13.76
N PRO A 185 2.03 -1.97 14.59
CA PRO A 185 2.24 -3.41 14.43
C PRO A 185 0.92 -4.18 14.34
N ALA A 186 0.83 -5.11 13.40
CA ALA A 186 -0.40 -5.84 13.08
C ALA A 186 -0.20 -7.36 12.96
N GLY A 187 0.88 -7.89 13.56
CA GLY A 187 1.26 -9.30 13.45
C GLY A 187 1.98 -9.59 12.15
N GLU A 188 1.75 -10.76 11.56
CA GLU A 188 2.49 -11.22 10.39
C GLU A 188 1.61 -11.31 9.13
N TYR A 189 2.18 -10.92 7.99
CA TYR A 189 1.68 -11.26 6.68
C TYR A 189 2.72 -12.10 5.96
N ALA A 190 2.32 -13.26 5.42
CA ALA A 190 3.23 -14.17 4.72
C ALA A 190 4.56 -14.43 5.47
N GLN A 191 4.47 -14.68 6.79
CA GLN A 191 5.59 -14.98 7.70
C GLN A 191 6.59 -13.83 7.92
N MET A 192 6.17 -12.59 7.67
CA MET A 192 6.95 -11.39 7.97
C MET A 192 6.10 -10.38 8.72
N ASP A 193 6.71 -9.65 9.66
CA ASP A 193 6.04 -8.58 10.41
C ASP A 193 5.38 -7.57 9.47
N CYS A 194 4.17 -7.14 9.83
CA CYS A 194 3.39 -6.17 9.08
C CYS A 194 2.81 -5.09 9.99
N TRP A 195 2.43 -3.97 9.39
CA TRP A 195 1.85 -2.83 10.10
C TRP A 195 0.54 -2.39 9.46
N LEU A 196 -0.47 -2.10 10.28
CA LEU A 196 -1.71 -1.49 9.84
C LEU A 196 -1.55 0.02 9.73
N VAL A 197 -1.91 0.55 8.56
CA VAL A 197 -1.96 1.99 8.29
C VAL A 197 -3.29 2.55 8.79
N THR A 198 -3.20 3.48 9.72
CA THR A 198 -4.32 4.19 10.34
C THR A 198 -4.16 5.70 10.14
N ARG A 199 -5.23 6.44 10.39
CA ARG A 199 -5.12 7.90 10.56
C ARG A 199 -4.27 8.22 11.80
N PRO A 200 -3.69 9.43 11.90
CA PRO A 200 -2.97 9.84 13.11
C PRO A 200 -3.81 9.76 14.39
N SER A 201 -5.15 9.87 14.28
CA SER A 201 -6.09 9.68 15.39
C SER A 201 -6.31 8.22 15.80
N GLY A 202 -5.77 7.24 15.07
CA GLY A 202 -5.94 5.80 15.30
C GLY A 202 -7.09 5.15 14.52
N GLU A 203 -7.87 5.92 13.75
CA GLU A 203 -8.95 5.36 12.92
C GLU A 203 -8.39 4.54 11.75
N GLU A 204 -8.91 3.33 11.54
CA GLU A 204 -8.48 2.44 10.45
C GLU A 204 -8.99 2.87 9.06
N GLN A 205 -10.05 3.69 9.02
CA GLN A 205 -10.64 4.15 7.76
C GLN A 205 -9.83 5.29 7.14
N VAL A 206 -8.88 4.95 6.28
CA VAL A 206 -8.00 5.92 5.64
C VAL A 206 -8.59 6.45 4.32
N PRO A 207 -8.46 7.75 3.99
CA PRO A 207 -8.93 8.29 2.72
C PRO A 207 -8.25 7.61 1.53
N CYS A 208 -9.02 7.23 0.52
CA CYS A 208 -8.49 6.58 -0.68
C CYS A 208 -9.16 7.09 -1.97
N TRP A 209 -8.53 6.76 -3.08
CA TRP A 209 -9.17 6.66 -4.39
C TRP A 209 -9.29 5.19 -4.76
N ARG A 210 -10.18 4.86 -5.71
CA ARG A 210 -10.33 3.51 -6.24
C ARG A 210 -10.24 3.54 -7.75
N ASP A 211 -9.50 2.60 -8.31
CA ASP A 211 -9.58 2.24 -9.73
C ASP A 211 -10.86 1.42 -9.91
N ALA A 212 -11.96 2.12 -10.08
CA ALA A 212 -13.31 1.56 -10.10
C ALA A 212 -13.65 0.94 -11.46
N ASN A 213 -12.98 1.40 -12.53
CA ASN A 213 -13.16 0.83 -13.87
C ASN A 213 -12.19 -0.33 -14.16
N GLY A 214 -11.20 -0.56 -13.30
CA GLY A 214 -10.26 -1.68 -13.39
C GLY A 214 -9.26 -1.53 -14.54
N ASN A 215 -8.92 -0.30 -14.93
CA ASN A 215 -8.02 -0.05 -16.06
C ASN A 215 -6.53 0.00 -15.65
N GLY A 216 -6.22 -0.21 -14.37
CA GLY A 216 -4.88 -0.13 -13.79
C GLY A 216 -4.44 1.28 -13.42
N PHE A 217 -5.34 2.26 -13.43
CA PHE A 217 -5.04 3.66 -13.21
C PHE A 217 -6.15 4.38 -12.45
N VAL A 218 -5.78 5.22 -11.48
CA VAL A 218 -6.73 6.12 -10.79
C VAL A 218 -6.93 7.39 -11.61
N ASP A 219 -8.06 7.46 -12.30
CA ASP A 219 -8.44 8.54 -13.20
C ASP A 219 -8.84 9.83 -12.47
N SER A 220 -8.80 10.94 -13.19
CA SER A 220 -9.14 12.27 -12.63
C SER A 220 -10.57 12.35 -12.07
N GLN A 221 -11.51 11.56 -12.61
CA GLN A 221 -12.87 11.47 -12.10
C GLN A 221 -12.93 10.71 -10.77
N GLU A 222 -12.20 9.59 -10.67
CA GLU A 222 -12.13 8.76 -9.47
C GLU A 222 -11.45 9.52 -8.31
N LYS A 223 -10.53 10.43 -8.62
CA LYS A 223 -9.89 11.32 -7.64
C LYS A 223 -10.84 12.29 -6.92
N ARG A 224 -12.03 12.52 -7.47
CA ARG A 224 -13.06 13.40 -6.86
C ARG A 224 -13.88 12.70 -5.78
N SER A 225 -13.68 11.40 -5.58
CA SER A 225 -14.42 10.61 -4.62
C SER A 225 -13.99 10.86 -3.16
N GLY A 226 -14.95 10.77 -2.24
CA GLY A 226 -14.77 10.87 -0.79
C GLY A 226 -14.60 9.52 -0.10
N LEU A 227 -14.06 8.52 -0.80
CA LEU A 227 -14.00 7.14 -0.33
C LEU A 227 -12.93 6.92 0.74
N THR A 228 -13.12 5.86 1.50
CA THR A 228 -12.16 5.32 2.47
C THR A 228 -11.83 3.86 2.16
N ALA A 229 -10.69 3.42 2.68
CA ALA A 229 -10.26 2.04 2.73
C ALA A 229 -9.90 1.66 4.17
N THR A 230 -10.00 0.38 4.48
CA THR A 230 -9.56 -0.24 5.74
C THR A 230 -8.51 -1.30 5.41
N GLU A 231 -7.89 -1.89 6.43
CA GLU A 231 -6.96 -3.02 6.27
C GLU A 231 -5.81 -2.73 5.30
N ILE A 232 -5.38 -1.47 5.24
CA ILE A 232 -4.22 -1.06 4.45
C ILE A 232 -2.98 -1.39 5.26
N LEU A 233 -2.15 -2.31 4.75
CA LEU A 233 -0.98 -2.79 5.47
C LEU A 233 0.33 -2.27 4.86
N PHE A 234 1.39 -2.16 5.66
CA PHE A 234 2.77 -2.33 5.22
C PHE A 234 3.13 -3.80 5.31
N HIS A 235 3.49 -4.45 4.20
CA HIS A 235 3.87 -5.87 4.21
C HIS A 235 4.82 -6.25 3.07
N ASN A 236 5.42 -7.44 3.15
CA ASN A 236 6.16 -8.02 2.02
C ASN A 236 5.20 -8.30 0.86
N GLY A 237 5.60 -7.90 -0.35
CA GLY A 237 4.92 -8.36 -1.54
C GLY A 237 5.22 -9.82 -1.82
N ARG A 238 4.27 -10.50 -2.48
CA ARG A 238 4.34 -11.95 -2.72
C ARG A 238 5.49 -12.37 -3.66
N TYR A 239 5.94 -11.48 -4.55
CA TYR A 239 6.97 -11.77 -5.54
C TYR A 239 8.11 -10.74 -5.51
N PRO A 240 9.33 -11.11 -5.97
CA PRO A 240 10.49 -10.22 -5.97
C PRO A 240 10.31 -8.96 -6.82
N ASP A 241 9.63 -9.08 -7.96
CA ASP A 241 9.51 -7.99 -8.94
C ASP A 241 8.11 -7.35 -8.93
N TYR A 242 7.16 -7.90 -8.18
CA TYR A 242 5.77 -7.43 -8.15
C TYR A 242 5.06 -7.73 -6.81
N GLY A 243 4.39 -6.73 -6.25
CA GLY A 243 3.60 -6.88 -5.04
C GLY A 243 2.13 -7.00 -5.39
N SER A 244 1.54 -8.21 -5.32
CA SER A 244 0.08 -8.36 -5.44
C SER A 244 -0.59 -7.74 -4.20
N SER A 245 -1.11 -6.52 -4.35
CA SER A 245 -1.80 -5.77 -3.31
C SER A 245 -3.06 -5.09 -3.85
N ILE A 246 -4.04 -4.87 -2.98
CA ILE A 246 -5.29 -4.14 -3.30
C ILE A 246 -5.32 -2.72 -2.70
N GLY A 247 -4.14 -2.17 -2.39
CA GLY A 247 -3.96 -0.82 -1.84
C GLY A 247 -2.93 -0.72 -0.70
N CYS A 248 -2.36 -1.85 -0.29
CA CYS A 248 -1.29 -1.91 0.71
C CYS A 248 0.01 -1.26 0.23
N GLN A 249 0.85 -0.90 1.19
CA GLN A 249 2.20 -0.41 1.01
C GLN A 249 3.15 -1.61 1.01
N VAL A 250 3.73 -1.94 -0.12
CA VAL A 250 4.43 -3.22 -0.29
C VAL A 250 5.87 -3.05 -0.71
N LEU A 251 6.76 -3.88 -0.16
CA LEU A 251 8.16 -3.94 -0.55
C LEU A 251 8.49 -5.35 -1.08
N PRO A 252 9.47 -5.49 -2.00
CA PRO A 252 10.04 -6.79 -2.31
C PRO A 252 10.45 -7.54 -1.02
N PRO A 253 10.32 -8.87 -0.92
CA PRO A 253 10.62 -9.63 0.30
C PRO A 253 11.97 -9.27 0.95
N GLU A 254 13.06 -9.25 0.17
CA GLU A 254 14.41 -8.91 0.67
C GLU A 254 14.48 -7.47 1.24
N LEU A 255 13.73 -6.54 0.65
CA LEU A 255 13.67 -5.15 1.12
C LEU A 255 12.71 -5.00 2.30
N MET A 256 11.69 -5.84 2.41
CA MET A 256 10.82 -5.90 3.58
C MET A 256 11.61 -6.38 4.81
N GLU A 257 12.46 -7.40 4.69
CA GLU A 257 13.34 -7.81 5.79
C GLU A 257 14.24 -6.66 6.24
N ARG A 258 14.76 -5.88 5.29
CA ARG A 258 15.53 -4.68 5.60
C ARG A 258 14.67 -3.62 6.27
N PHE A 259 13.46 -3.38 5.78
CA PHE A 259 12.51 -2.47 6.38
C PHE A 259 12.25 -2.82 7.84
N ILE A 260 11.93 -4.09 8.14
CA ILE A 260 11.72 -4.61 9.49
C ILE A 260 12.93 -4.34 10.39
N ARG A 261 14.16 -4.58 9.91
CA ARG A 261 15.39 -4.28 10.68
C ARG A 261 15.57 -2.79 11.00
N GLU A 262 15.14 -1.91 10.10
CA GLU A 262 15.35 -0.46 10.22
C GLU A 262 14.27 0.20 11.08
N VAL A 263 13.03 -0.30 11.01
CA VAL A 263 11.91 0.22 11.81
C VAL A 263 11.77 -0.48 13.17
N GLY A 264 12.08 -1.78 13.25
CA GLY A 264 11.82 -2.65 14.41
C GLY A 264 10.40 -3.20 14.42
N SER A 265 10.23 -4.51 14.59
CA SER A 265 8.95 -5.24 14.49
C SER A 265 7.84 -4.70 15.41
N GLU A 266 8.21 -4.31 16.63
CA GLU A 266 7.27 -3.84 17.66
C GLU A 266 7.01 -2.33 17.60
N ASN A 267 7.73 -1.60 16.75
CA ASN A 267 7.65 -0.15 16.72
C ASN A 267 6.49 0.31 15.84
N SER A 268 5.71 1.27 16.34
CA SER A 268 4.89 2.11 15.49
C SER A 268 5.76 3.21 14.86
N PHE A 269 5.35 3.70 13.69
CA PHE A 269 6.01 4.82 13.03
C PHE A 269 5.01 5.75 12.36
N ASP A 270 5.41 7.02 12.21
CA ASP A 270 4.67 7.97 11.40
C ASP A 270 4.86 7.63 9.93
N PHE A 271 3.80 7.69 9.15
CA PHE A 271 3.85 7.46 7.71
C PHE A 271 3.33 8.67 6.97
N ILE A 272 4.19 9.30 6.17
CA ILE A 272 3.82 10.45 5.33
C ILE A 272 3.90 10.00 3.88
N LEU A 273 2.76 9.98 3.21
CA LEU A 273 2.67 9.67 1.79
C LEU A 273 2.65 10.95 0.96
N ILE A 274 3.62 11.07 0.06
CA ILE A 274 3.88 12.23 -0.78
C ILE A 274 3.62 11.84 -2.24
N ASP A 275 2.81 12.62 -2.95
CA ASP A 275 2.74 12.56 -4.41
C ASP A 275 3.92 13.31 -5.00
N ALA A 276 4.92 12.58 -5.50
CA ALA A 276 6.13 13.17 -6.03
C ALA A 276 5.87 13.98 -7.32
N ASN A 277 4.75 13.78 -8.02
CA ASN A 277 4.43 14.50 -9.24
C ASN A 277 3.60 15.78 -9.01
N ARG A 278 3.04 15.95 -7.82
CA ARG A 278 2.34 17.17 -7.43
C ARG A 278 3.35 18.30 -7.25
N ARG A 279 3.06 19.45 -7.88
CA ARG A 279 3.75 20.71 -7.59
C ARG A 279 3.08 21.33 -6.36
N PHE A 280 3.89 21.84 -5.44
CA PHE A 280 3.39 22.53 -4.27
C PHE A 280 3.40 24.03 -4.55
N SER A 281 2.36 24.72 -4.13
CA SER A 281 2.18 26.17 -4.30
C SER A 281 2.64 26.90 -3.07
#